data_AF-A0A0B1TSX2-F1
#
_entry.id   AF-A0A0B1TSX2-F1
#
_cell.length_a   1.000
_cell.length_b   1.000
_cell.length_c   1.000
_cell.angle_alpha   90.00
_cell.angle_beta   90.00
_cell.angle_gamma   90.00
#
_symmetry.space_group_name_H-M   'P 1'
#
loop_
_entity.id
_entity.type
_entity.pdbx_description
1 polymer ?
#
loop_
_entity_poly.entity_id
_entity_poly.type
_entity_poly.pdbx_seq_one_letter_code
_entity_poly.pdbx_strand_id
1 'polypeptide(L)'
;MMWSESTMLATRQQARTLSGRMTGFAFSKASLFRKMIEGLPPDFTLIHLAMSHDGSLHLIKMHKDREPIIMPLASKAKVESVVAMMEKIVEENAKTCSLGKVTNDAKAFWAARRAVNNDLKGVIPRVQDILLGVAAPLLLPSLRLNSKGVNLANNIVSASQNADGTQLSFSYAKELVSLATKLEKVEWYRLVERTLDFTRLSSRKDTVQVLYSKIRSAISNGGVTTDTGPCYTFMIVCPDLTTFPWEIMPIFRNSPYVARLPSVHTLFQTLKLRKEVSVLVRSIPITVNASNAFYVLDPENNLGETRKRITEYVSKFGWSGVVGKIPDPDVVREALQARDVFFYMGHGSGSRYFSRRMISENTINAVSVLMGCGSVLEK
;
A
#
# COMPACT_ATOMS: atom_id res chain seq x y z
N MET A 1 -10.24 11.35 8.97
CA MET A 1 -10.90 12.28 8.04
C MET A 1 -9.94 13.34 7.52
N MET A 2 -9.48 14.31 8.34
CA MET A 2 -8.65 15.44 7.87
C MET A 2 -7.44 15.01 7.04
N TRP A 3 -6.66 14.04 7.52
CA TRP A 3 -5.53 13.47 6.78
C TRP A 3 -5.91 12.89 5.42
N SER A 4 -7.00 12.13 5.34
CA SER A 4 -7.48 11.59 4.05
C SER A 4 -7.96 12.71 3.14
N GLU A 5 -8.58 13.76 3.69
CA GLU A 5 -9.09 14.93 2.96
C GLU A 5 -7.98 15.88 2.51
N SER A 6 -6.77 15.79 3.02
CA SER A 6 -5.65 16.65 2.61
C SER A 6 -4.86 16.11 1.42
N THR A 7 -5.17 14.91 0.92
CA THR A 7 -4.41 14.27 -0.17
C THR A 7 -5.20 14.18 -1.49
N MET A 8 -4.47 13.96 -2.59
CA MET A 8 -5.00 13.76 -3.94
C MET A 8 -6.03 14.81 -4.39
N LEU A 9 -5.80 16.09 -4.04
CA LEU A 9 -6.71 17.19 -4.36
C LEU A 9 -6.92 17.32 -5.88
N ALA A 10 -5.83 17.34 -6.67
CA ALA A 10 -5.91 17.44 -8.13
C ALA A 10 -6.72 16.30 -8.75
N THR A 11 -6.46 15.05 -8.35
CA THR A 11 -7.20 13.87 -8.84
C THR A 11 -8.68 13.95 -8.50
N ARG A 12 -9.02 14.39 -7.29
CA ARG A 12 -10.42 14.57 -6.88
C ARG A 12 -11.11 15.70 -7.63
N GLN A 13 -10.40 16.78 -7.92
CA GLN A 13 -10.92 17.87 -8.75
C GLN A 13 -11.16 17.42 -10.19
N GLN A 14 -10.22 16.67 -10.78
CA GLN A 14 -10.41 16.11 -12.11
C GLN A 14 -11.61 15.16 -12.18
N ALA A 15 -11.76 14.27 -11.19
CA ALA A 15 -12.91 13.38 -11.10
C ALA A 15 -14.23 14.16 -10.95
N ARG A 16 -14.22 15.27 -10.19
CA ARG A 16 -15.37 16.18 -10.06
C ARG A 16 -15.76 16.75 -11.43
N THR A 17 -14.79 17.32 -12.15
CA THR A 17 -14.99 17.88 -13.50
C THR A 17 -15.58 16.85 -14.46
N LEU A 18 -15.02 15.64 -14.51
CA LEU A 18 -15.49 14.56 -15.40
C LEU A 18 -16.90 14.09 -15.05
N SER A 19 -17.27 14.08 -13.77
CA SER A 19 -18.60 13.66 -13.33
C SER A 19 -19.71 14.69 -13.58
N GLY A 20 -19.36 15.94 -13.93
CA GLY A 20 -20.29 17.07 -14.02
C GLY A 20 -20.92 17.46 -12.67
N ARG A 21 -20.49 16.88 -11.55
CA ARG A 21 -21.05 17.15 -10.22
C ARG A 21 -20.34 18.35 -9.60
N MET A 22 -21.11 19.32 -9.11
CA MET A 22 -20.55 20.48 -8.38
C MET A 22 -20.08 20.13 -6.97
N THR A 23 -20.67 19.10 -6.37
CA THR A 23 -20.36 18.60 -5.03
C THR A 23 -20.03 17.11 -5.08
N GLY A 24 -18.95 16.72 -4.41
CA GLY A 24 -18.62 15.32 -4.20
C GLY A 24 -17.19 15.02 -4.58
N PHE A 25 -16.35 14.88 -3.57
CA PHE A 25 -15.27 13.90 -3.37
C PHE A 25 -14.61 14.21 -2.00
N ALA A 26 -15.42 14.69 -1.05
CA ALA A 26 -14.98 15.10 0.27
C ALA A 26 -15.98 14.63 1.31
N PHE A 27 -15.49 14.17 2.45
CA PHE A 27 -16.30 13.85 3.61
C PHE A 27 -16.63 15.15 4.36
N SER A 28 -17.89 15.56 4.31
CA SER A 28 -18.37 16.78 5.00
C SER A 28 -18.44 16.64 6.51
N LYS A 29 -18.51 15.41 7.03
CA LYS A 29 -18.63 15.10 8.47
C LYS A 29 -17.79 13.89 8.84
N ALA A 30 -17.19 13.95 10.04
CA ALA A 30 -16.39 12.85 10.58
C ALA A 30 -17.21 11.55 10.74
N SER A 31 -18.51 11.66 11.06
CA SER A 31 -19.42 10.52 11.15
C SER A 31 -19.60 9.78 9.82
N LEU A 32 -19.65 10.51 8.70
CA LEU A 32 -19.72 9.91 7.36
C LEU A 32 -18.42 9.16 7.04
N PHE A 33 -17.28 9.77 7.34
CA PHE A 33 -15.98 9.11 7.18
C PHE A 33 -15.90 7.83 8.00
N ARG A 34 -16.30 7.87 9.28
CA ARG A 34 -16.33 6.69 10.16
C ARG A 34 -17.20 5.57 9.56
N LYS A 35 -18.43 5.89 9.17
CA LYS A 35 -19.35 4.91 8.54
C LYS A 35 -18.75 4.25 7.29
N MET A 36 -17.97 4.98 6.52
CA MET A 36 -17.26 4.41 5.36
C MET A 36 -16.17 3.44 5.78
N ILE A 37 -15.34 3.79 6.77
CA ILE A 37 -14.30 2.91 7.31
C ILE A 37 -14.89 1.63 7.90
N GLU A 38 -16.01 1.71 8.63
CA GLU A 38 -16.75 0.55 9.14
C GLU A 38 -17.26 -0.37 8.01
N GLY A 39 -17.50 0.20 6.83
CA GLY A 39 -17.90 -0.48 5.61
C GLY A 39 -16.77 -1.21 4.86
N LEU A 40 -15.52 -1.14 5.33
CA LEU A 40 -14.41 -1.88 4.74
C LEU A 40 -14.61 -3.41 4.87
N PRO A 41 -14.06 -4.19 3.91
CA PRO A 41 -13.86 -5.62 4.10
C PRO A 41 -13.08 -5.90 5.39
N PRO A 42 -13.44 -6.97 6.14
CA PRO A 42 -12.84 -7.27 7.44
C PRO A 42 -11.36 -7.67 7.41
N ASP A 43 -10.88 -8.08 6.25
CA ASP A 43 -9.51 -8.46 5.96
C ASP A 43 -8.65 -7.28 5.47
N PHE A 44 -9.23 -6.08 5.32
CA PHE A 44 -8.55 -4.91 4.78
C PHE A 44 -8.10 -3.97 5.91
N THR A 45 -6.79 -3.69 5.95
CA THR A 45 -6.20 -2.61 6.75
C THR A 45 -5.67 -1.54 5.83
N LEU A 46 -6.05 -0.28 6.07
CA LEU A 46 -5.49 0.85 5.34
C LEU A 46 -4.44 1.55 6.20
N ILE A 47 -3.27 1.80 5.62
CA ILE A 47 -2.19 2.57 6.24
C ILE A 47 -1.98 3.82 5.41
N HIS A 48 -2.25 5.00 5.99
CA HIS A 48 -1.95 6.27 5.35
C HIS A 48 -0.71 6.88 5.99
N LEU A 49 0.37 6.97 5.23
CA LEU A 49 1.59 7.69 5.58
C LEU A 49 1.47 9.11 5.01
N ALA A 50 1.29 10.09 5.90
CA ALA A 50 0.97 11.46 5.51
C ALA A 50 1.95 12.45 6.15
N MET A 51 2.25 13.51 5.40
CA MET A 51 3.09 14.62 5.86
C MET A 51 2.22 15.67 6.54
N SER A 52 2.60 16.04 7.76
CA SER A 52 2.05 17.19 8.48
C SER A 52 2.54 18.50 7.85
N HIS A 53 1.91 19.61 8.21
CA HIS A 53 2.27 20.97 7.78
C HIS A 53 3.72 21.37 8.16
N ASP A 54 4.25 20.83 9.25
CA ASP A 54 5.64 21.02 9.70
C ASP A 54 6.64 20.07 8.98
N GLY A 55 6.15 19.25 8.06
CA GLY A 55 6.94 18.26 7.33
C GLY A 55 7.23 16.97 8.13
N SER A 56 6.61 16.77 9.30
CA SER A 56 6.75 15.51 10.03
C SER A 56 5.84 14.41 9.47
N LEU A 57 6.38 13.18 9.41
CA LEU A 57 5.66 12.01 8.92
C LEU A 57 4.79 11.39 10.00
N HIS A 58 3.54 11.11 9.65
CA HIS A 58 2.56 10.46 10.50
C HIS A 58 1.98 9.21 9.84
N LEU A 59 1.71 8.20 10.65
CA LEU A 59 0.94 7.01 10.27
C LEU A 59 -0.49 7.16 10.76
N ILE A 60 -1.43 6.90 9.86
CA ILE A 60 -2.86 6.80 10.15
C ILE A 60 -3.33 5.41 9.71
N LYS A 61 -3.48 4.51 10.66
CA LYS A 61 -3.95 3.15 10.45
C LYS A 61 -5.46 3.09 10.64
N MET A 62 -6.17 2.55 9.65
CA MET A 62 -7.62 2.45 9.62
C MET A 62 -8.03 1.00 9.38
N HIS A 63 -8.99 0.54 10.16
CA HIS A 63 -9.57 -0.79 10.07
C HIS A 63 -11.03 -0.73 10.50
N LYS A 64 -11.90 -1.62 10.00
CA LYS A 64 -13.35 -1.50 10.18
C LYS A 64 -13.85 -1.59 11.63
N ASP A 65 -13.10 -2.27 12.49
CA ASP A 65 -13.55 -2.71 13.82
C ASP A 65 -12.97 -1.86 14.97
N ARG A 66 -12.27 -0.77 14.64
CA ARG A 66 -11.62 0.12 15.61
C ARG A 66 -11.52 1.53 15.06
N GLU A 67 -11.46 2.51 15.95
CA GLU A 67 -11.16 3.89 15.56
C GLU A 67 -9.73 3.98 14.98
N PRO A 68 -9.48 4.93 14.06
CA PRO A 68 -8.16 5.09 13.46
C PRO A 68 -7.06 5.31 14.50
N ILE A 69 -5.93 4.63 14.29
CA ILE A 69 -4.72 4.76 15.09
C ILE A 69 -3.80 5.76 14.41
N ILE A 70 -3.34 6.76 15.16
CA ILE A 70 -2.48 7.83 14.66
C ILE A 70 -1.17 7.80 15.42
N MET A 71 -0.05 7.65 14.71
CA MET A 71 1.28 7.57 15.31
C MET A 71 2.25 8.55 14.61
N PRO A 72 2.84 9.51 15.33
CA PRO A 72 3.97 10.28 14.81
C PRO A 72 5.19 9.38 14.59
N LEU A 73 5.72 9.40 13.37
CA LEU A 73 6.79 8.50 12.93
C LEU A 73 8.16 9.19 12.91
N ALA A 74 8.31 10.24 12.10
CA ALA A 74 9.61 10.85 11.83
C ALA A 74 9.51 12.37 11.67
N SER A 75 10.59 13.07 12.03
CA SER A 75 10.72 14.50 11.76
C SER A 75 11.00 14.77 10.28
N LYS A 76 10.79 16.01 9.86
CA LYS A 76 11.10 16.49 8.49
C LYS A 76 12.53 16.13 8.06
N ALA A 77 13.52 16.38 8.92
CA ALA A 77 14.93 16.08 8.61
C ALA A 77 15.19 14.59 8.32
N LYS A 78 14.48 13.68 9.01
CA LYS A 78 14.59 12.23 8.74
C LYS A 78 13.94 11.85 7.42
N VAL A 79 12.80 12.46 7.08
CA VAL A 79 12.13 12.27 5.79
C VAL A 79 13.05 12.72 4.67
N GLU A 80 13.57 13.95 4.74
CA GLU A 80 14.50 14.52 3.74
C GLU A 80 15.76 13.66 3.57
N SER A 81 16.31 13.12 4.66
CA SER A 81 17.45 12.20 4.60
C SER A 81 17.15 10.92 3.81
N VAL A 82 15.95 10.35 3.98
CA VAL A 82 15.54 9.16 3.23
C VAL A 82 15.26 9.47 1.77
N VAL A 83 14.63 10.61 1.49
CA VAL A 83 14.40 11.08 0.11
C VAL A 83 15.73 11.20 -0.62
N ALA A 84 16.71 11.90 -0.05
CA ALA A 84 18.05 12.05 -0.65
C ALA A 84 18.77 10.70 -0.85
N MET A 85 18.61 9.77 0.10
CA MET A 85 19.18 8.42 -0.02
C MET A 85 18.58 7.65 -1.20
N MET A 86 17.26 7.77 -1.41
CA MET A 86 16.57 7.11 -2.51
C MET A 86 16.84 7.78 -3.86
N GLU A 87 16.90 9.11 -3.92
CA GLU A 87 17.27 9.85 -5.12
C GLU A 87 18.63 9.39 -5.65
N LYS A 88 19.63 9.26 -4.77
CA LYS A 88 20.96 8.75 -5.12
C LYS A 88 20.90 7.35 -5.73
N ILE A 89 20.13 6.42 -5.14
CA ILE A 89 19.98 5.05 -5.68
C ILE A 89 19.31 5.07 -7.04
N VAL A 90 18.27 5.88 -7.22
CA VAL A 90 17.54 5.99 -8.49
C VAL A 90 18.45 6.58 -9.57
N GLU A 91 19.24 7.60 -9.25
CA GLU A 91 20.21 8.20 -10.15
C GLU A 91 21.28 7.19 -10.59
N GLU A 92 21.88 6.45 -9.64
CA GLU A 92 22.87 5.43 -9.96
C GLU A 92 22.28 4.25 -10.75
N ASN A 93 21.04 3.85 -10.47
CA ASN A 93 20.33 2.86 -11.29
C ASN A 93 20.12 3.38 -12.72
N ALA A 94 19.75 4.66 -12.91
CA ALA A 94 19.57 5.25 -14.23
C ALA A 94 20.90 5.33 -15.02
N LYS A 95 22.00 5.73 -14.35
CA LYS A 95 23.35 5.73 -14.92
C LYS A 95 23.77 4.32 -15.35
N THR A 96 23.65 3.33 -14.46
CA THR A 96 24.06 1.95 -14.75
C THR A 96 23.16 1.25 -15.78
N CYS A 97 21.88 1.61 -15.88
CA CYS A 97 21.01 1.17 -16.99
C CYS A 97 21.55 1.67 -18.34
N SER A 98 22.09 2.88 -18.39
CA SER A 98 22.60 3.49 -19.63
C SER A 98 23.99 2.99 -20.01
N LEU A 99 24.71 2.30 -19.12
CA LEU A 99 26.03 1.71 -19.42
C LEU A 99 25.99 0.75 -20.62
N GLY A 100 24.90 0.00 -20.79
CA GLY A 100 24.74 -0.90 -21.95
C GLY A 100 24.71 -0.19 -23.31
N LYS A 101 24.60 1.15 -23.33
CA LYS A 101 24.72 1.96 -24.55
C LYS A 101 26.16 2.37 -24.87
N VAL A 102 27.07 2.28 -23.90
CA VAL A 102 28.44 2.84 -23.99
C VAL A 102 29.53 1.81 -23.77
N THR A 103 29.23 0.65 -23.17
CA THR A 103 30.20 -0.44 -22.98
C THR A 103 29.69 -1.78 -23.51
N ASN A 104 30.59 -2.54 -24.13
CA ASN A 104 30.37 -3.93 -24.54
C ASN A 104 30.88 -4.93 -23.48
N ASP A 105 31.46 -4.45 -22.38
CA ASP A 105 31.91 -5.31 -21.28
C ASP A 105 30.72 -5.72 -20.39
N ALA A 106 30.19 -6.91 -20.68
CA ALA A 106 29.10 -7.52 -19.92
C ALA A 106 29.46 -7.73 -18.43
N LYS A 107 30.73 -8.01 -18.11
CA LYS A 107 31.16 -8.25 -16.73
C LYS A 107 31.13 -6.95 -15.94
N ALA A 108 31.65 -5.85 -16.51
CA ALA A 108 31.60 -4.52 -15.90
C ALA A 108 30.15 -4.02 -15.74
N PHE A 109 29.32 -4.19 -16.79
CA PHE A 109 27.90 -3.82 -16.73
C PHE A 109 27.18 -4.51 -15.56
N TRP A 110 27.30 -5.84 -15.45
CA TRP A 110 26.64 -6.58 -14.39
C TRP A 110 27.24 -6.34 -13.00
N ALA A 111 28.55 -6.09 -12.91
CA ALA A 111 29.18 -5.71 -11.65
C ALA A 111 28.61 -4.40 -11.11
N ALA A 112 28.50 -3.37 -11.96
CA ALA A 112 27.94 -2.07 -11.58
C ALA A 112 26.46 -2.20 -11.12
N ARG A 113 25.64 -2.95 -11.87
CA ARG A 113 24.23 -3.16 -11.51
C ARG A 113 24.04 -3.95 -10.21
N ARG A 114 24.89 -4.95 -9.96
CA ARG A 114 24.88 -5.71 -8.69
C ARG A 114 25.29 -4.83 -7.51
N ALA A 115 26.22 -3.90 -7.70
CA ALA A 115 26.59 -2.94 -6.66
C ALA A 115 25.39 -2.08 -6.25
N VAL A 116 24.68 -1.46 -7.21
CA VAL A 116 23.47 -0.66 -6.94
C VAL A 116 22.38 -1.50 -6.26
N ASN A 117 22.18 -2.75 -6.69
CA ASN A 117 21.25 -3.67 -6.04
C ASN A 117 21.63 -3.96 -4.56
N ASN A 118 22.92 -4.15 -4.27
CA ASN A 118 23.40 -4.35 -2.92
C ASN A 118 23.24 -3.10 -2.05
N ASP A 119 23.45 -1.91 -2.61
CA ASP A 119 23.19 -0.64 -1.93
C ASP A 119 21.72 -0.52 -1.55
N LEU A 120 20.80 -0.76 -2.50
CA LEU A 120 19.37 -0.77 -2.23
C LEU A 120 18.99 -1.79 -1.15
N LYS A 121 19.55 -3.00 -1.21
CA LYS A 121 19.37 -4.05 -0.20
C LYS A 121 19.80 -3.59 1.20
N GLY A 122 20.86 -2.80 1.31
CA GLY A 122 21.32 -2.20 2.56
C GLY A 122 20.46 -1.01 3.02
N VAL A 123 19.90 -0.24 2.10
CA VAL A 123 19.08 0.94 2.39
C VAL A 123 17.70 0.58 2.92
N ILE A 124 17.03 -0.43 2.37
CA ILE A 124 15.67 -0.82 2.76
C ILE A 124 15.48 -1.00 4.29
N PRO A 125 16.29 -1.83 5.00
CA PRO A 125 16.14 -1.96 6.45
C PRO A 125 16.48 -0.66 7.20
N ARG A 126 17.45 0.13 6.71
CA ARG A 126 17.79 1.42 7.32
C ARG A 126 16.64 2.41 7.24
N VAL A 127 15.90 2.45 6.12
CA VAL A 127 14.72 3.31 5.99
C VAL A 127 13.62 2.90 6.96
N GLN A 128 13.42 1.59 7.18
CA GLN A 128 12.52 1.11 8.24
C GLN A 128 12.92 1.70 9.59
N ASP A 129 14.19 1.62 9.95
CA ASP A 129 14.68 2.09 11.25
C ASP A 129 14.61 3.62 11.38
N ILE A 130 14.95 4.36 10.32
CA ILE A 130 14.96 5.84 10.31
C ILE A 130 13.54 6.39 10.43
N LEU A 131 12.61 5.91 9.59
CA LEU A 131 11.27 6.47 9.50
C LEU A 131 10.30 5.87 10.50
N LEU A 132 10.33 4.54 10.68
CA LEU A 132 9.33 3.83 11.48
C LEU A 132 9.87 3.42 12.85
N GLY A 133 11.11 2.94 12.89
CA GLY A 133 11.74 2.39 14.09
C GLY A 133 10.84 1.36 14.77
N VAL A 134 10.64 1.54 16.09
CA VAL A 134 9.79 0.67 16.92
C VAL A 134 8.31 0.66 16.52
N ALA A 135 7.86 1.64 15.71
CA ALA A 135 6.50 1.73 15.23
C ALA A 135 6.27 0.93 13.92
N ALA A 136 7.30 0.34 13.32
CA ALA A 136 7.19 -0.45 12.09
C ALA A 136 6.09 -1.52 12.13
N PRO A 137 5.88 -2.26 13.23
CA PRO A 137 4.79 -3.25 13.31
C PRO A 137 3.39 -2.70 13.07
N LEU A 138 3.16 -1.40 13.24
CA LEU A 138 1.86 -0.79 12.93
C LEU A 138 1.50 -0.90 11.44
N LEU A 139 2.46 -1.17 10.55
CA LEU A 139 2.21 -1.44 9.13
C LEU A 139 1.54 -2.81 8.86
N LEU A 140 1.68 -3.78 9.78
CA LEU A 140 1.06 -5.10 9.63
C LEU A 140 -0.48 -5.00 9.62
N PRO A 141 -1.19 -5.94 9.00
CA PRO A 141 -2.66 -5.91 9.02
C PRO A 141 -3.21 -6.03 10.45
N SER A 142 -4.25 -5.26 10.77
CA SER A 142 -5.01 -5.39 12.00
C SER A 142 -5.86 -6.66 11.94
N LEU A 143 -5.78 -7.50 12.97
CA LEU A 143 -6.62 -8.69 13.12
C LEU A 143 -7.82 -8.37 14.00
N ARG A 144 -8.99 -8.88 13.63
CA ARG A 144 -10.20 -8.85 14.44
C ARG A 144 -10.06 -9.80 15.61
N LEU A 145 -10.40 -9.30 16.78
CA LEU A 145 -10.29 -10.05 18.01
C LEU A 145 -11.58 -10.83 18.29
N ASN A 146 -11.43 -12.06 18.78
CA ASN A 146 -12.54 -12.81 19.36
C ASN A 146 -12.85 -12.30 20.78
N SER A 147 -13.83 -12.89 21.47
CA SER A 147 -14.21 -12.47 22.83
C SER A 147 -13.04 -12.52 23.83
N LYS A 148 -12.16 -13.53 23.75
CA LYS A 148 -10.95 -13.61 24.59
C LYS A 148 -9.99 -12.46 24.29
N GLY A 149 -9.74 -12.18 23.00
CA GLY A 149 -8.90 -11.06 22.58
C GLY A 149 -9.45 -9.70 23.00
N VAL A 150 -10.76 -9.50 22.89
CA VAL A 150 -11.46 -8.29 23.38
C VAL A 150 -11.29 -8.11 24.88
N ASN A 151 -11.42 -9.19 25.67
CA ASN A 151 -11.20 -9.13 27.11
C ASN A 151 -9.73 -8.80 27.46
N LEU A 152 -8.76 -9.29 26.69
CA LEU A 152 -7.36 -8.91 26.85
C LEU A 152 -7.12 -7.43 26.51
N ALA A 153 -7.78 -6.90 25.49
CA ALA A 153 -7.71 -5.48 25.17
C ALA A 153 -8.31 -4.63 26.30
N ASN A 154 -9.44 -5.03 26.89
CA ASN A 154 -9.99 -4.36 28.09
C ASN A 154 -9.00 -4.39 29.26
N ASN A 155 -8.29 -5.51 29.49
CA ASN A 155 -7.25 -5.56 30.53
C ASN A 155 -6.11 -4.57 30.27
N ILE A 156 -5.70 -4.38 29.00
CA ILE A 156 -4.70 -3.36 28.64
C ILE A 156 -5.22 -1.96 28.95
N VAL A 157 -6.48 -1.65 28.59
CA VAL A 157 -7.10 -0.36 28.91
C VAL A 157 -7.07 -0.09 30.42
N SER A 158 -7.56 -1.04 31.23
CA SER A 158 -7.54 -0.92 32.70
C SER A 158 -6.11 -0.80 33.26
N ALA A 159 -5.16 -1.57 32.73
CA ALA A 159 -3.76 -1.50 33.18
C ALA A 159 -3.11 -0.15 32.82
N SER A 160 -3.52 0.47 31.72
CA SER A 160 -2.99 1.76 31.26
C SER A 160 -3.59 2.98 31.95
N GLN A 161 -4.56 2.80 32.85
CA GLN A 161 -5.25 3.90 33.50
C GLN A 161 -4.36 4.57 34.56
N ASN A 162 -4.26 5.89 34.48
CA ASN A 162 -3.62 6.75 35.47
C ASN A 162 -4.62 7.15 36.58
N ALA A 163 -4.10 7.72 37.67
CA ALA A 163 -4.91 8.18 38.79
C ALA A 163 -5.91 9.30 38.42
N ASP A 164 -5.61 10.08 37.38
CA ASP A 164 -6.49 11.12 36.82
C ASP A 164 -7.59 10.55 35.90
N GLY A 165 -7.63 9.22 35.71
CA GLY A 165 -8.57 8.52 34.84
C GLY A 165 -8.15 8.46 33.37
N THR A 166 -7.06 9.12 32.97
CA THR A 166 -6.53 9.03 31.60
C THR A 166 -6.08 7.61 31.32
N GLN A 167 -6.49 7.04 30.19
CA GLN A 167 -6.18 5.66 29.81
C GLN A 167 -5.98 5.51 28.31
N LEU A 168 -5.34 4.41 27.92
CA LEU A 168 -5.16 4.07 26.52
C LEU A 168 -6.52 3.79 25.87
N SER A 169 -6.78 4.35 24.69
CA SER A 169 -8.04 4.06 24.00
C SER A 169 -8.14 2.58 23.65
N PHE A 170 -9.37 2.07 23.63
CA PHE A 170 -9.66 0.68 23.29
C PHE A 170 -9.10 0.26 21.92
N SER A 171 -9.04 1.16 20.93
CA SER A 171 -8.47 0.87 19.60
C SER A 171 -6.98 0.55 19.64
N TYR A 172 -6.19 1.31 20.41
CA TYR A 172 -4.76 1.02 20.61
C TYR A 172 -4.59 -0.29 21.37
N ALA A 173 -5.39 -0.53 22.41
CA ALA A 173 -5.34 -1.78 23.15
C ALA A 173 -5.66 -3.00 22.27
N LYS A 174 -6.70 -2.91 21.41
CA LYS A 174 -7.01 -3.95 20.41
C LYS A 174 -5.85 -4.19 19.45
N GLU A 175 -5.19 -3.12 19.01
CA GLU A 175 -4.05 -3.23 18.11
C GLU A 175 -2.86 -3.90 18.77
N LEU A 176 -2.56 -3.57 20.02
CA LEU A 176 -1.49 -4.22 20.76
C LEU A 176 -1.76 -5.72 20.95
N VAL A 177 -2.99 -6.13 21.25
CA VAL A 177 -3.35 -7.57 21.30
C VAL A 177 -3.20 -8.23 19.94
N SER A 178 -3.66 -7.58 18.86
CA SER A 178 -3.51 -8.06 17.48
C SER A 178 -2.04 -8.28 17.13
N LEU A 179 -1.18 -7.30 17.40
CA LEU A 179 0.25 -7.36 17.06
C LEU A 179 1.03 -8.35 17.94
N ALA A 180 0.59 -8.65 19.16
CA ALA A 180 1.19 -9.70 20.00
C ALA A 180 1.11 -11.11 19.36
N THR A 181 0.25 -11.31 18.37
CA THR A 181 0.19 -12.56 17.58
C THR A 181 1.35 -12.70 16.60
N LYS A 182 2.02 -11.60 16.25
CA LYS A 182 3.09 -11.55 15.24
C LYS A 182 4.45 -11.13 15.81
N LEU A 183 4.45 -10.41 16.92
CA LEU A 183 5.67 -9.85 17.52
C LEU A 183 6.21 -10.73 18.64
N GLU A 184 7.54 -10.74 18.76
CA GLU A 184 8.21 -11.29 19.92
C GLU A 184 8.14 -10.34 21.12
N LYS A 185 8.46 -10.87 22.31
CA LYS A 185 8.32 -10.15 23.59
C LYS A 185 9.00 -8.78 23.55
N VAL A 186 10.26 -8.74 23.14
CA VAL A 186 11.08 -7.50 23.15
C VAL A 186 10.52 -6.46 22.17
N GLU A 187 10.08 -6.89 20.99
CA GLU A 187 9.51 -6.00 19.98
C GLU A 187 8.17 -5.41 20.45
N TRP A 188 7.33 -6.26 21.04
CA TRP A 188 6.04 -5.84 21.58
C TRP A 188 6.21 -4.85 22.75
N TYR A 189 7.19 -5.09 23.64
CA TYR A 189 7.49 -4.22 24.78
C TYR A 189 7.88 -2.81 24.33
N ARG A 190 8.75 -2.71 23.32
CA ARG A 190 9.19 -1.43 22.74
C ARG A 190 8.04 -0.68 22.05
N LEU A 191 7.14 -1.41 21.39
CA LEU A 191 5.95 -0.80 20.78
C LEU A 191 4.98 -0.28 21.84
N VAL A 192 4.78 -1.02 22.94
CA VAL A 192 3.98 -0.57 24.09
C VAL A 192 4.56 0.70 24.69
N GLU A 193 5.87 0.73 24.96
CA GLU A 193 6.56 1.92 25.47
C GLU A 193 6.33 3.12 24.56
N ARG A 194 6.59 2.97 23.25
CA ARG A 194 6.36 4.05 22.28
C ARG A 194 4.91 4.53 22.28
N THR A 195 3.96 3.60 22.37
CA THR A 195 2.52 3.90 22.39
C THR A 195 2.13 4.67 23.64
N LEU A 196 2.60 4.23 24.81
CA LEU A 196 2.32 4.89 26.07
C LEU A 196 3.02 6.24 26.18
N ASP A 197 4.24 6.38 25.66
CA ASP A 197 4.98 7.64 25.66
C ASP A 197 4.26 8.75 24.91
N PHE A 198 3.81 8.50 23.67
CA PHE A 198 3.13 9.54 22.90
C PHE A 198 1.73 9.85 23.46
N THR A 199 1.10 8.89 24.14
CA THR A 199 -0.19 9.08 24.82
C THR A 199 -0.05 9.64 26.24
N ARG A 200 1.18 9.95 26.69
CA ARG A 200 1.49 10.48 28.03
C ARG A 200 1.14 9.52 29.18
N LEU A 201 1.29 8.23 28.94
CA LEU A 201 1.02 7.11 29.86
C LEU A 201 2.29 6.31 30.20
N SER A 202 3.50 6.88 30.02
CA SER A 202 4.79 6.19 30.21
C SER A 202 4.95 5.48 31.56
N SER A 203 4.35 6.03 32.63
CA SER A 203 4.37 5.47 33.98
C SER A 203 3.69 4.09 34.07
N ARG A 204 2.85 3.72 33.10
CA ARG A 204 2.09 2.47 33.08
C ARG A 204 2.78 1.36 32.28
N LYS A 205 3.98 1.60 31.73
CA LYS A 205 4.68 0.65 30.84
C LYS A 205 4.80 -0.76 31.45
N ASP A 206 5.26 -0.87 32.70
CA ASP A 206 5.52 -2.17 33.31
C ASP A 206 4.21 -2.93 33.55
N THR A 207 3.16 -2.22 33.97
CA THR A 207 1.83 -2.81 34.20
C THR A 207 1.19 -3.35 32.93
N VAL A 208 1.36 -2.65 31.80
CA VAL A 208 0.86 -3.12 30.49
C VAL A 208 1.74 -4.24 29.95
N GLN A 209 3.07 -4.13 30.10
CA GLN A 209 4.03 -5.10 29.58
C GLN A 209 3.86 -6.49 30.21
N VAL A 210 3.53 -6.57 31.51
CA VAL A 210 3.25 -7.84 32.20
C VAL A 210 2.09 -8.63 31.54
N LEU A 211 1.15 -7.96 30.86
CA LEU A 211 0.04 -8.62 30.18
C LEU A 211 0.47 -9.44 28.97
N TYR A 212 1.68 -9.25 28.44
CA TYR A 212 2.17 -10.01 27.29
C TYR A 212 2.13 -11.52 27.52
N SER A 213 2.55 -12.00 28.68
CA SER A 213 2.54 -13.44 29.01
C SER A 213 1.11 -14.01 28.98
N LYS A 214 0.15 -13.26 29.51
CA LYS A 214 -1.28 -13.60 29.48
C LYS A 214 -1.82 -13.64 28.05
N ILE A 215 -1.44 -12.68 27.21
CA ILE A 215 -1.83 -12.66 25.79
C ILE A 215 -1.24 -13.87 25.06
N ARG A 216 0.05 -14.18 25.27
CA ARG A 216 0.71 -15.34 24.66
C ARG A 216 0.09 -16.67 25.09
N SER A 217 -0.23 -16.81 26.38
CA SER A 217 -0.96 -18.00 26.87
C SER A 217 -2.32 -18.15 26.19
N ALA A 218 -3.07 -17.05 26.03
CA ALA A 218 -4.36 -17.09 25.33
C ALA A 218 -4.23 -17.41 23.83
N ILE A 219 -3.16 -16.93 23.16
CA ILE A 219 -2.87 -17.26 21.77
C ILE A 219 -2.64 -18.77 21.63
N SER A 220 -1.82 -19.37 22.51
CA SER A 220 -1.60 -20.82 22.52
C SER A 220 -2.86 -21.61 22.88
N ASN A 221 -3.74 -21.05 23.72
CA ASN A 221 -4.94 -21.70 24.23
C ASN A 221 -6.21 -21.34 23.41
N GLY A 222 -6.14 -21.60 22.10
CA GLY A 222 -7.28 -21.49 21.18
C GLY A 222 -7.41 -20.15 20.45
N GLY A 223 -6.38 -19.30 20.47
CA GLY A 223 -6.30 -18.08 19.67
C GLY A 223 -7.09 -16.89 20.23
N VAL A 224 -6.72 -15.69 19.80
CA VAL A 224 -7.33 -14.42 20.22
C VAL A 224 -8.01 -13.67 19.06
N THR A 225 -7.96 -14.23 17.85
CA THR A 225 -8.45 -13.61 16.62
C THR A 225 -9.56 -14.41 15.97
N THR A 226 -10.34 -13.78 15.10
CA THR A 226 -11.40 -14.45 14.30
C THR A 226 -11.02 -14.65 12.84
N ASP A 227 -9.93 -14.05 12.37
CA ASP A 227 -9.53 -14.12 10.97
C ASP A 227 -8.80 -15.43 10.66
N THR A 228 -9.22 -16.09 9.59
CA THR A 228 -8.71 -17.41 9.16
C THR A 228 -8.06 -17.36 7.77
N GLY A 229 -8.19 -16.25 7.05
CA GLY A 229 -7.70 -16.05 5.69
C GLY A 229 -6.58 -15.01 5.58
N PRO A 230 -6.16 -14.69 4.34
CA PRO A 230 -5.21 -13.61 4.11
C PRO A 230 -5.77 -12.28 4.61
N CYS A 231 -4.92 -11.48 5.23
CA CYS A 231 -5.23 -10.10 5.61
C CYS A 231 -4.33 -9.16 4.82
N TYR A 232 -4.91 -8.09 4.30
CA TYR A 232 -4.28 -7.19 3.34
C TYR A 232 -3.92 -5.86 4.00
N THR A 233 -2.71 -5.38 3.74
CA THR A 233 -2.29 -4.01 4.05
C THR A 233 -2.31 -3.19 2.77
N PHE A 234 -3.16 -2.17 2.74
CA PHE A 234 -3.18 -1.19 1.66
C PHE A 234 -2.53 0.12 2.09
N MET A 235 -1.45 0.50 1.43
CA MET A 235 -0.66 1.69 1.75
C MET A 235 -1.05 2.88 0.89
N ILE A 236 -1.36 4.00 1.52
CA ILE A 236 -1.50 5.31 0.90
C ILE A 236 -0.27 6.09 1.34
N VAL A 237 0.64 6.34 0.40
CA VAL A 237 1.95 6.90 0.69
C VAL A 237 1.99 8.35 0.20
N CYS A 238 2.56 9.25 0.99
CA CYS A 238 2.77 10.62 0.54
C CYS A 238 3.69 10.68 -0.70
N PRO A 239 3.49 11.66 -1.60
CA PRO A 239 4.26 11.75 -2.84
C PRO A 239 5.78 11.72 -2.63
N ASP A 240 6.29 12.41 -1.61
CA ASP A 240 7.73 12.49 -1.30
C ASP A 240 8.37 11.11 -1.04
N LEU A 241 7.59 10.13 -0.60
CA LEU A 241 8.08 8.80 -0.24
C LEU A 241 7.58 7.70 -1.19
N THR A 242 6.97 8.07 -2.33
CA THR A 242 6.41 7.09 -3.27
C THR A 242 7.50 6.28 -4.00
N THR A 243 8.71 6.82 -4.15
CA THR A 243 9.82 6.14 -4.82
C THR A 243 10.41 5.00 -4.00
N PHE A 244 10.24 5.03 -2.67
CA PHE A 244 10.71 3.96 -1.80
C PHE A 244 9.86 2.69 -1.97
N PRO A 245 10.44 1.48 -2.08
CA PRO A 245 9.70 0.24 -2.25
C PRO A 245 9.17 -0.29 -0.90
N TRP A 246 8.09 0.31 -0.39
CA TRP A 246 7.49 -0.03 0.90
C TRP A 246 7.11 -1.51 1.06
N GLU A 247 6.71 -2.17 -0.03
CA GLU A 247 6.20 -3.54 -0.03
C GLU A 247 7.26 -4.59 0.31
N ILE A 248 8.55 -4.26 0.14
CA ILE A 248 9.67 -5.20 0.38
C ILE A 248 10.39 -4.96 1.71
N MET A 249 9.80 -4.14 2.60
CA MET A 249 10.37 -3.87 3.92
C MET A 249 10.46 -5.14 4.79
N PRO A 250 11.47 -5.23 5.69
CA PRO A 250 11.63 -6.39 6.57
C PRO A 250 10.38 -6.74 7.37
N ILE A 251 9.62 -5.73 7.83
CA ILE A 251 8.39 -5.95 8.59
C ILE A 251 7.35 -6.80 7.82
N PHE A 252 7.34 -6.75 6.49
CA PHE A 252 6.41 -7.50 5.65
C PHE A 252 6.90 -8.90 5.24
N ARG A 253 8.09 -9.34 5.69
CA ARG A 253 8.68 -10.65 5.31
C ARG A 253 7.70 -11.81 5.48
N ASN A 254 6.89 -11.79 6.55
CA ASN A 254 5.90 -12.82 6.86
C ASN A 254 4.45 -12.33 6.67
N SER A 255 4.25 -11.25 5.92
CA SER A 255 2.95 -10.63 5.65
C SER A 255 2.94 -10.07 4.21
N PRO A 256 2.88 -10.93 3.18
CA PRO A 256 3.17 -10.55 1.79
C PRO A 256 2.03 -9.80 1.08
N TYR A 257 0.84 -9.76 1.66
CA TYR A 257 -0.35 -9.16 1.05
C TYR A 257 -0.37 -7.64 1.23
N VAL A 258 0.56 -6.97 0.56
CA VAL A 258 0.75 -5.52 0.61
C VAL A 258 0.53 -4.93 -0.77
N ALA A 259 -0.28 -3.88 -0.86
CA ALA A 259 -0.51 -3.14 -2.09
C ALA A 259 -0.63 -1.64 -1.80
N ARG A 260 -0.48 -0.80 -2.83
CA ARG A 260 -0.71 0.64 -2.70
C ARG A 260 -2.09 1.05 -3.18
N LEU A 261 -2.58 2.13 -2.59
CA LEU A 261 -3.74 2.86 -3.02
C LEU A 261 -3.38 4.33 -3.20
N PRO A 262 -3.94 5.01 -4.21
CA PRO A 262 -3.73 6.45 -4.38
C PRO A 262 -4.41 7.26 -3.25
N SER A 263 -5.61 6.84 -2.82
CA SER A 263 -6.33 7.49 -1.73
C SER A 263 -7.42 6.60 -1.15
N VAL A 264 -7.90 6.98 0.04
CA VAL A 264 -9.08 6.36 0.68
C VAL A 264 -10.33 6.54 -0.20
N HIS A 265 -10.46 7.70 -0.86
CA HIS A 265 -11.60 8.02 -1.72
C HIS A 265 -11.67 7.10 -2.93
N THR A 266 -10.53 6.88 -3.60
CA THR A 266 -10.44 6.00 -4.76
C THR A 266 -10.81 4.57 -4.39
N LEU A 267 -10.34 4.06 -3.25
CA LEU A 267 -10.72 2.73 -2.77
C LEU A 267 -12.24 2.61 -2.63
N PHE A 268 -12.87 3.55 -1.93
CA PHE A 268 -14.31 3.47 -1.70
C PHE A 268 -15.13 3.68 -2.96
N GLN A 269 -14.66 4.50 -3.90
CA GLN A 269 -15.27 4.60 -5.22
C GLN A 269 -15.19 3.25 -5.96
N THR A 270 -14.03 2.60 -5.96
CA THR A 270 -13.86 1.26 -6.55
C THR A 270 -14.78 0.23 -5.89
N LEU A 271 -14.84 0.20 -4.55
CA LEU A 271 -15.72 -0.70 -3.80
C LEU A 271 -17.21 -0.43 -4.10
N LYS A 272 -17.60 0.83 -4.26
CA LYS A 272 -18.97 1.24 -4.58
C LYS A 272 -19.36 0.79 -5.99
N LEU A 273 -18.56 1.11 -7.00
CA LEU A 273 -18.81 0.73 -8.39
C LEU A 273 -18.98 -0.78 -8.53
N ARG A 274 -18.21 -1.57 -7.77
CA ARG A 274 -18.34 -3.04 -7.79
C ARG A 274 -19.62 -3.55 -7.13
N LYS A 275 -20.11 -2.90 -6.07
CA LYS A 275 -21.42 -3.23 -5.47
C LYS A 275 -22.59 -2.94 -6.42
N GLU A 276 -22.46 -1.94 -7.29
CA GLU A 276 -23.50 -1.54 -8.24
C GLU A 276 -23.53 -2.45 -9.48
N VAL A 277 -22.38 -2.97 -9.93
CA VAL A 277 -22.27 -3.78 -11.16
C VAL A 277 -22.60 -5.28 -10.94
N SER A 278 -22.53 -5.79 -9.71
CA SER A 278 -22.67 -7.23 -9.42
C SER A 278 -23.71 -7.51 -8.33
N VAL A 279 -24.91 -7.93 -8.75
CA VAL A 279 -25.95 -8.46 -7.83
C VAL A 279 -25.61 -9.90 -7.39
N LEU A 280 -24.82 -10.63 -8.18
CA LEU A 280 -24.63 -12.08 -8.08
C LEU A 280 -23.26 -12.55 -7.56
N VAL A 281 -22.20 -11.73 -7.63
CA VAL A 281 -20.85 -12.11 -7.13
C VAL A 281 -20.33 -11.04 -6.18
N ARG A 282 -20.54 -11.28 -4.88
CA ARG A 282 -20.20 -10.37 -3.77
C ARG A 282 -18.80 -10.58 -3.20
N SER A 283 -17.97 -11.43 -3.80
CA SER A 283 -16.69 -11.81 -3.20
C SER A 283 -15.57 -10.84 -3.58
N ILE A 284 -14.94 -10.27 -2.55
CA ILE A 284 -13.60 -9.68 -2.62
C ILE A 284 -12.66 -10.77 -2.09
N PRO A 285 -11.51 -11.07 -2.75
CA PRO A 285 -11.00 -10.45 -3.97
C PRO A 285 -11.81 -10.79 -5.23
N ILE A 286 -11.68 -9.94 -6.25
CA ILE A 286 -12.31 -10.13 -7.56
C ILE A 286 -11.53 -11.21 -8.31
N THR A 287 -12.22 -12.25 -8.77
CA THR A 287 -11.66 -13.23 -9.69
C THR A 287 -11.63 -12.64 -11.10
N VAL A 288 -10.49 -12.74 -11.77
CA VAL A 288 -10.30 -12.32 -13.17
C VAL A 288 -9.99 -13.53 -14.03
N ASN A 289 -10.57 -13.62 -15.22
CA ASN A 289 -10.24 -14.65 -16.18
C ASN A 289 -9.00 -14.25 -16.98
N ALA A 290 -7.84 -14.78 -16.60
CA ALA A 290 -6.59 -14.52 -17.30
C ALA A 290 -6.59 -15.00 -18.77
N SER A 291 -7.48 -15.91 -19.17
CA SER A 291 -7.64 -16.29 -20.59
C SER A 291 -8.35 -15.20 -21.40
N ASN A 292 -9.17 -14.34 -20.77
CA ASN A 292 -9.79 -13.17 -21.40
C ASN A 292 -8.87 -11.94 -21.27
N ALA A 293 -7.64 -12.05 -21.77
CA ALA A 293 -6.66 -10.98 -21.73
C ALA A 293 -6.38 -10.38 -23.11
N PHE A 294 -5.94 -9.13 -23.10
CA PHE A 294 -5.38 -8.44 -24.27
C PHE A 294 -4.00 -7.88 -23.95
N TYR A 295 -3.10 -7.86 -24.94
CA TYR A 295 -1.75 -7.31 -24.73
C TYR A 295 -1.30 -6.36 -25.83
N VAL A 296 -0.51 -5.35 -25.45
CA VAL A 296 0.26 -4.48 -26.34
C VAL A 296 1.73 -4.74 -26.05
N LEU A 297 2.48 -5.19 -27.06
CA LEU A 297 3.89 -5.56 -26.95
C LEU A 297 4.73 -4.77 -27.96
N ASP A 298 5.75 -4.09 -27.46
CA ASP A 298 6.74 -3.37 -28.27
C ASP A 298 6.14 -2.45 -29.35
N PRO A 299 5.34 -1.43 -28.96
CA PRO A 299 4.68 -0.56 -29.93
C PRO A 299 5.65 0.26 -30.79
N GLU A 300 6.88 0.49 -30.31
CA GLU A 300 7.94 1.24 -31.03
C GLU A 300 8.79 0.35 -31.94
N ASN A 301 8.56 -0.97 -31.95
CA ASN A 301 9.34 -1.95 -32.71
C ASN A 301 10.86 -1.88 -32.42
N ASN A 302 11.24 -1.64 -31.16
CA ASN A 302 12.63 -1.46 -30.73
C ASN A 302 13.07 -2.41 -29.62
N LEU A 303 12.25 -3.40 -29.26
CA LEU A 303 12.53 -4.40 -28.24
C LEU A 303 12.79 -5.79 -28.83
N GLY A 304 13.49 -5.89 -29.98
CA GLY A 304 13.70 -7.10 -30.79
C GLY A 304 13.66 -8.46 -30.06
N GLU A 305 14.69 -8.77 -29.26
CA GLU A 305 14.79 -10.05 -28.51
C GLU A 305 13.70 -10.20 -27.44
N THR A 306 13.36 -9.11 -26.74
CA THR A 306 12.29 -9.10 -25.73
C THR A 306 10.95 -9.41 -26.38
N ARG A 307 10.66 -8.84 -27.56
CA ARG A 307 9.46 -9.10 -28.34
C ARG A 307 9.39 -10.57 -28.73
N LYS A 308 10.47 -11.14 -29.27
CA LYS A 308 10.50 -12.56 -29.65
C LYS A 308 10.18 -13.46 -28.45
N ARG A 309 10.92 -13.30 -27.35
CA ARG A 309 10.74 -14.08 -26.13
C ARG A 309 9.33 -13.96 -25.53
N ILE A 310 8.79 -12.74 -25.47
CA ILE A 310 7.45 -12.52 -24.91
C ILE A 310 6.38 -13.07 -25.85
N THR A 311 6.51 -12.89 -27.17
CA THR A 311 5.56 -13.42 -28.16
C THR A 311 5.44 -14.94 -28.06
N GLU A 312 6.57 -15.64 -27.95
CA GLU A 312 6.63 -17.10 -27.73
C GLU A 312 5.98 -17.52 -26.40
N TYR A 313 6.02 -16.68 -25.38
CA TYR A 313 5.38 -16.95 -24.10
C TYR A 313 3.87 -16.70 -24.15
N VAL A 314 3.44 -15.56 -24.69
CA VAL A 314 2.02 -15.17 -24.71
C VAL A 314 1.18 -15.98 -25.70
N SER A 315 1.79 -16.50 -26.77
CA SER A 315 1.11 -17.36 -27.76
C SER A 315 0.50 -18.62 -27.13
N LYS A 316 1.05 -19.08 -25.99
CA LYS A 316 0.55 -20.24 -25.24
C LYS A 316 -0.81 -20.02 -24.60
N PHE A 317 -1.24 -18.76 -24.42
CA PHE A 317 -2.49 -18.43 -23.73
C PHE A 317 -3.65 -18.08 -24.68
N GLY A 318 -3.40 -18.02 -26.00
CA GLY A 318 -4.44 -17.64 -26.98
C GLY A 318 -4.92 -16.19 -26.86
N TRP A 319 -4.13 -15.31 -26.24
CA TRP A 319 -4.51 -13.90 -26.06
C TRP A 319 -4.49 -13.13 -27.38
N SER A 320 -5.41 -12.18 -27.50
CA SER A 320 -5.39 -11.19 -28.59
C SER A 320 -4.43 -10.05 -28.25
N GLY A 321 -3.75 -9.47 -29.24
CA GLY A 321 -2.85 -8.36 -28.96
C GLY A 321 -2.28 -7.65 -30.18
N VAL A 322 -1.58 -6.56 -29.92
CA VAL A 322 -0.84 -5.77 -30.92
C VAL A 322 0.64 -5.90 -30.64
N VAL A 323 1.42 -6.27 -31.66
CA VAL A 323 2.85 -6.53 -31.55
C VAL A 323 3.63 -5.71 -32.57
N GLY A 324 4.71 -5.05 -32.13
CA GLY A 324 5.68 -4.41 -33.03
C GLY A 324 5.14 -3.20 -33.79
N LYS A 325 4.01 -2.64 -33.37
CA LYS A 325 3.40 -1.46 -34.00
C LYS A 325 2.57 -0.67 -32.99
N ILE A 326 2.39 0.61 -33.27
CA ILE A 326 1.52 1.49 -32.47
C ILE A 326 0.09 0.95 -32.54
N PRO A 327 -0.57 0.72 -31.39
CA PRO A 327 -1.94 0.23 -31.38
C PRO A 327 -2.92 1.33 -31.78
N ASP A 328 -3.99 0.94 -32.46
CA ASP A 328 -5.13 1.83 -32.70
C ASP A 328 -5.78 2.21 -31.34
N PRO A 329 -5.99 3.51 -31.05
CA PRO A 329 -6.66 3.94 -29.82
C PRO A 329 -8.02 3.28 -29.57
N ASP A 330 -8.78 2.98 -30.64
CA ASP A 330 -10.10 2.35 -30.54
C ASP A 330 -9.99 0.90 -30.07
N VAL A 331 -9.00 0.16 -30.58
CA VAL A 331 -8.70 -1.21 -30.16
C VAL A 331 -8.29 -1.25 -28.69
N VAL A 332 -7.49 -0.29 -28.23
CA VAL A 332 -7.09 -0.21 -26.81
C VAL A 332 -8.29 0.12 -25.93
N ARG A 333 -9.15 1.05 -26.34
CA ARG A 333 -10.37 1.39 -25.61
C ARG A 333 -11.27 0.17 -25.46
N GLU A 334 -11.54 -0.54 -26.55
CA GLU A 334 -12.37 -1.75 -26.54
C GLU A 334 -11.75 -2.83 -25.64
N ALA A 335 -10.43 -3.04 -25.73
CA ALA A 335 -9.73 -3.99 -24.87
C ALA A 335 -9.87 -3.65 -23.38
N LEU A 336 -9.70 -2.39 -22.99
CA LEU A 336 -9.82 -1.95 -21.59
C LEU A 336 -11.26 -2.08 -21.04
N GLN A 337 -12.27 -2.06 -21.92
CA GLN A 337 -13.69 -2.19 -21.57
C GLN A 337 -14.16 -3.66 -21.53
N ALA A 338 -13.75 -4.48 -22.51
CA ALA A 338 -14.30 -5.81 -22.74
C ALA A 338 -13.46 -6.96 -22.13
N ARG A 339 -12.19 -6.71 -21.81
CA ARG A 339 -11.26 -7.73 -21.30
C ARG A 339 -11.14 -7.70 -19.80
N ASP A 340 -10.78 -8.84 -19.21
CA ASP A 340 -10.58 -8.97 -17.77
C ASP A 340 -9.18 -8.48 -17.37
N VAL A 341 -8.20 -8.67 -18.26
CA VAL A 341 -6.81 -8.30 -18.02
C VAL A 341 -6.22 -7.61 -19.25
N PHE A 342 -5.50 -6.52 -19.02
CA PHE A 342 -4.79 -5.77 -20.05
C PHE A 342 -3.30 -5.72 -19.73
N PHE A 343 -2.45 -6.20 -20.63
CA PHE A 343 -0.99 -6.14 -20.49
C PHE A 343 -0.41 -5.08 -21.42
N TYR A 344 0.38 -4.17 -20.88
CA TYR A 344 1.22 -3.27 -21.66
C TYR A 344 2.69 -3.62 -21.41
N MET A 345 3.43 -3.91 -22.47
CA MET A 345 4.83 -4.32 -22.42
C MET A 345 5.64 -3.46 -23.39
N GLY A 346 6.13 -2.32 -22.89
CA GLY A 346 6.78 -1.30 -23.72
C GLY A 346 7.40 -0.19 -22.87
N HIS A 347 7.77 0.92 -23.50
CA HIS A 347 8.37 2.05 -22.79
C HIS A 347 7.33 2.83 -21.98
N GLY A 348 7.68 3.26 -20.76
CA GLY A 348 6.80 4.07 -19.92
C GLY A 348 5.49 3.38 -19.55
N SER A 349 4.39 4.13 -19.57
CA SER A 349 3.04 3.68 -19.20
C SER A 349 2.11 3.44 -20.40
N GLY A 350 2.60 3.61 -21.63
CA GLY A 350 1.77 3.60 -22.83
C GLY A 350 0.94 4.87 -23.06
N SER A 351 1.09 5.88 -22.20
CA SER A 351 0.42 7.20 -22.32
C SER A 351 0.67 7.96 -23.62
N ARG A 352 1.67 7.56 -24.41
CA ARG A 352 1.94 8.07 -25.77
C ARG A 352 0.98 7.51 -26.82
N TYR A 353 0.42 6.33 -26.57
CA TYR A 353 -0.39 5.57 -27.54
C TYR A 353 -1.88 5.65 -27.22
N PHE A 354 -2.21 5.77 -25.95
CA PHE A 354 -3.57 5.95 -25.49
C PHE A 354 -3.63 7.11 -24.50
N SER A 355 -4.41 8.13 -24.86
CA SER A 355 -4.41 9.41 -24.16
C SER A 355 -5.02 9.30 -22.75
N ARG A 356 -4.57 10.16 -21.83
CA ARG A 356 -5.20 10.29 -20.50
C ARG A 356 -6.69 10.60 -20.61
N ARG A 357 -7.07 11.40 -21.61
CA ARG A 357 -8.46 11.74 -21.90
C ARG A 357 -9.30 10.50 -22.19
N MET A 358 -8.83 9.63 -23.10
CA MET A 358 -9.51 8.36 -23.41
C MET A 358 -9.70 7.51 -22.16
N ILE A 359 -8.65 7.33 -21.35
CA ILE A 359 -8.76 6.55 -20.10
C ILE A 359 -9.78 7.20 -19.14
N SER A 360 -9.76 8.53 -19.00
CA SER A 360 -10.58 9.23 -18.03
C SER A 360 -12.06 9.35 -18.40
N GLU A 361 -12.38 9.34 -19.69
CA GLU A 361 -13.74 9.46 -20.23
C GLU A 361 -14.42 8.08 -20.42
N ASN A 362 -13.69 6.98 -20.25
CA ASN A 362 -14.20 5.63 -20.46
C ASN A 362 -14.18 4.80 -19.17
N THR A 363 -15.14 3.89 -19.02
CA THR A 363 -15.10 2.89 -17.95
C THR A 363 -14.02 1.85 -18.25
N ILE A 364 -13.14 1.60 -17.28
CA ILE A 364 -12.07 0.60 -17.39
C ILE A 364 -12.44 -0.60 -16.51
N ASN A 365 -12.65 -1.75 -17.14
CA ASN A 365 -13.00 -2.99 -16.45
C ASN A 365 -11.77 -3.89 -16.25
N ALA A 366 -10.83 -3.84 -17.19
CA ALA A 366 -9.63 -4.66 -17.20
C ALA A 366 -8.67 -4.31 -16.05
N VAL A 367 -8.15 -5.32 -15.38
CA VAL A 367 -6.97 -5.17 -14.52
C VAL A 367 -5.75 -4.94 -15.41
N SER A 368 -5.13 -3.77 -15.27
CA SER A 368 -4.02 -3.36 -16.14
C SER A 368 -2.67 -3.68 -15.51
N VAL A 369 -1.81 -4.37 -16.26
CA VAL A 369 -0.43 -4.69 -15.91
C VAL A 369 0.50 -3.91 -16.82
N LEU A 370 1.15 -2.87 -16.29
CA LEU A 370 1.98 -1.94 -17.07
C LEU A 370 3.47 -2.22 -16.84
N MET A 371 4.07 -2.99 -17.74
CA MET A 371 5.49 -3.35 -17.73
C MET A 371 6.30 -2.38 -18.58
N GLY A 372 6.76 -1.30 -17.95
CA GLY A 372 7.65 -0.32 -18.56
C GLY A 372 8.39 0.52 -17.53
N CYS A 373 9.52 1.10 -17.92
CA CYS A 373 10.32 1.96 -17.04
C CYS A 373 9.49 3.14 -16.54
N GLY A 374 9.27 3.23 -15.21
CA GLY A 374 8.53 4.33 -14.60
C GLY A 374 7.05 4.37 -14.96
N SER A 375 6.43 3.23 -15.27
CA SER A 375 5.01 3.15 -15.68
C SER A 375 4.01 3.73 -14.67
N VAL A 376 4.40 3.82 -13.41
CA VAL A 376 3.59 4.35 -12.29
C VAL A 376 4.27 5.51 -11.55
N LEU A 377 5.39 6.03 -12.06
CA LEU A 377 6.04 7.21 -11.48
C LEU A 377 5.26 8.46 -11.93
N GLU A 378 4.61 9.13 -10.98
CA GLU A 378 4.15 10.50 -11.19
C GLU A 378 5.39 11.40 -11.30
N LYS A 379 5.50 12.13 -12.40
CA LYS A 379 6.49 13.19 -12.59
C LYS A 379 5.85 14.54 -12.35
#